data_AF-A0A6V8NFL3-F1
#
_entry.id   AF-A0A6V8NFL3-F1
#
_cell.length_a   1.000
_cell.length_b   1.000
_cell.length_c   1.000
_cell.angle_alpha   90.00
_cell.angle_beta   90.00
_cell.angle_gamma   90.00
#
_symmetry.space_group_name_H-M   'P 1'
#
loop_
_entity.id
_entity.type
_entity.pdbx_description
1 polymer ?
#
loop_
_entity_poly.entity_id
_entity_poly.type
_entity_poly.pdbx_seq_one_letter_code
_entity_poly.pdbx_strand_id
1 'polypeptide(L)'
;MMLRFSDCGWIEKGQDIIIEGPTGVGKSFLGSALGHQACAYGFRVLYFNAIKLFSHLKMAQADGSYEKELKKIGKADVLIVDDFGLEHLDAQSRLALLEILEDRHGRRSTVVITQLPLAKWHEVIGDPTIANAICDRIVHSAFRIELKGESVRKSYGGPNQ
;
A
#
# COMPACT_ATOMS: atom_id res chain seq x y z
N MET A 1 19.60 6.14 3.51
CA MET A 1 18.25 5.75 3.00
C MET A 1 17.17 5.97 4.05
N MET A 2 17.27 5.43 5.28
CA MET A 2 16.31 5.72 6.37
C MET A 2 16.17 7.22 6.73
N LEU A 3 17.26 7.99 6.70
CA LEU A 3 17.24 9.44 6.98
C LEU A 3 16.38 10.27 5.99
N ARG A 4 16.06 9.74 4.80
CA ARG A 4 15.25 10.46 3.81
C ARG A 4 13.75 10.39 4.11
N PHE A 5 13.33 9.47 4.99
CA PHE A 5 11.94 9.29 5.38
C PHE A 5 11.69 9.74 6.83
N SER A 6 12.75 10.10 7.58
CA SER A 6 12.65 10.37 9.01
C SER A 6 12.03 11.72 9.35
N ASP A 7 11.98 12.63 8.39
CA ASP A 7 11.36 13.96 8.50
C ASP A 7 9.94 14.01 7.91
N CYS A 8 9.41 12.87 7.45
CA CYS A 8 8.11 12.78 6.78
C CYS A 8 7.95 13.68 5.53
N GLY A 9 9.04 14.23 4.96
CA GLY A 9 8.98 15.14 3.81
C GLY A 9 8.42 14.51 2.53
N TRP A 10 8.36 13.17 2.47
CA TRP A 10 7.69 12.44 1.40
C TRP A 10 6.16 12.56 1.47
N ILE A 11 5.59 12.71 2.67
CA ILE A 11 4.14 12.87 2.90
C ILE A 11 3.69 14.24 2.39
N GLU A 12 4.44 15.29 2.74
CA GLU A 12 4.15 16.66 2.31
C GLU A 12 4.22 16.83 0.79
N LYS A 13 5.06 16.04 0.12
CA LYS A 13 5.20 16.01 -1.34
C LYS A 13 4.19 15.09 -2.02
N GLY A 14 3.35 14.37 -1.25
CA GLY A 14 2.44 13.36 -1.79
C GLY A 14 3.16 12.24 -2.54
N GLN A 15 4.38 11.89 -2.12
CA GLN A 15 5.16 10.85 -2.78
C GLN A 15 4.71 9.46 -2.31
N ASP A 16 4.52 8.54 -3.25
CA ASP A 16 4.21 7.15 -2.92
C ASP A 16 5.47 6.36 -2.53
N ILE A 17 5.29 5.23 -1.84
CA ILE A 17 6.34 4.29 -1.48
C ILE A 17 5.89 2.88 -1.84
N ILE A 18 6.78 2.11 -2.47
CA ILE A 18 6.57 0.67 -2.72
C ILE A 18 7.64 -0.10 -1.95
N ILE A 19 7.20 -0.94 -1.02
CA ILE A 19 8.06 -1.83 -0.24
C ILE A 19 7.87 -3.24 -0.80
N GLU A 20 8.90 -3.77 -1.45
CA GLU A 20 8.89 -5.09 -2.07
C GLU A 20 9.96 -6.02 -1.47
N GLY A 21 9.77 -7.33 -1.58
CA GLY A 21 10.71 -8.34 -1.07
C GLY A 21 10.05 -9.66 -0.68
N PRO A 22 10.82 -10.71 -0.38
CA PRO A 22 10.27 -12.03 -0.07
C PRO A 22 9.52 -12.04 1.28
N THR A 23 8.78 -13.12 1.53
CA THR A 23 8.01 -13.26 2.77
C THR A 23 8.94 -13.28 4.00
N GLY A 24 8.54 -12.58 5.06
CA GLY A 24 9.24 -12.63 6.34
C GLY A 24 10.46 -11.71 6.48
N VAL A 25 10.82 -10.90 5.49
CA VAL A 25 11.98 -9.95 5.59
C VAL A 25 11.67 -8.63 6.30
N GLY A 26 10.50 -8.49 6.92
CA GLY A 26 10.13 -7.28 7.67
C GLY A 26 9.45 -6.17 6.87
N LYS A 27 8.86 -6.45 5.70
CA LYS A 27 8.16 -5.44 4.90
C LYS A 27 7.02 -4.73 5.65
N SER A 28 6.11 -5.49 6.25
CA SER A 28 4.99 -4.94 7.03
C SER A 28 5.48 -4.21 8.29
N PHE A 29 6.58 -4.66 8.87
CA PHE A 29 7.24 -3.94 9.98
C PHE A 29 7.74 -2.57 9.52
N LEU A 30 8.43 -2.48 8.38
CA LEU A 30 8.88 -1.20 7.83
C LEU A 30 7.72 -0.27 7.50
N GLY A 31 6.66 -0.78 6.86
CA GLY A 31 5.47 0.02 6.57
C GLY A 31 4.78 0.52 7.84
N SER A 32 4.67 -0.34 8.86
CA SER A 32 4.12 0.04 10.17
C SER A 32 5.00 1.09 10.88
N ALA A 33 6.32 0.97 10.79
CA ALA A 33 7.25 1.95 11.36
C ALA A 33 7.11 3.32 10.69
N LEU A 34 6.99 3.36 9.35
CA LEU A 34 6.72 4.60 8.61
C LEU A 34 5.37 5.21 9.02
N GLY A 35 4.32 4.39 9.14
CA GLY A 35 3.00 4.83 9.62
C GLY A 35 3.05 5.38 11.04
N HIS A 36 3.71 4.67 11.95
CA HIS A 36 3.87 5.10 13.33
C HIS A 36 4.63 6.44 13.42
N GLN A 37 5.69 6.59 12.64
CA GLN A 37 6.42 7.85 12.55
C GLN A 37 5.53 8.98 12.02
N ALA A 38 4.78 8.74 10.95
CA ALA A 38 3.84 9.73 10.43
C ALA A 38 2.81 10.16 11.48
N CYS A 39 2.26 9.22 12.24
CA CYS A 39 1.38 9.53 13.38
C CYS A 39 2.08 10.38 14.45
N ALA A 40 3.34 10.10 14.77
CA ALA A 40 4.12 10.87 15.74
C ALA A 40 4.35 12.33 15.29
N TYR A 41 4.36 12.57 13.98
CA TYR A 41 4.40 13.91 13.38
C TYR A 41 3.02 14.55 13.18
N GLY A 42 1.94 13.89 13.62
CA GLY A 42 0.57 14.42 13.58
C GLY A 42 -0.20 14.12 12.28
N PHE A 43 0.36 13.33 11.36
CA PHE A 43 -0.33 12.93 10.13
C PHE A 43 -1.37 11.84 10.40
N ARG A 44 -2.48 11.88 9.66
CA ARG A 44 -3.52 10.86 9.70
C ARG A 44 -3.13 9.70 8.80
N VAL A 45 -2.95 8.53 9.40
CA VAL A 45 -2.58 7.30 8.70
C VAL A 45 -3.74 6.32 8.72
N LEU A 46 -4.04 5.73 7.57
CA LEU A 46 -4.88 4.55 7.46
C LEU A 46 -4.04 3.35 7.06
N TYR A 47 -4.27 2.22 7.70
CA TYR A 47 -3.60 0.96 7.40
C TYR A 47 -4.64 -0.09 7.07
N PHE A 48 -4.46 -0.77 5.94
CA PHE A 48 -5.27 -1.91 5.54
C PHE A 48 -4.40 -3.04 5.00
N ASN A 49 -4.79 -4.27 5.31
CA ASN A 49 -4.43 -5.40 4.45
C ASN A 49 -5.27 -5.31 3.16
N ALA A 50 -4.67 -5.56 2.00
CA ALA A 50 -5.27 -5.35 0.68
C ALA A 50 -6.58 -6.15 0.50
N ILE A 51 -6.60 -7.43 0.87
CA ILE A 51 -7.78 -8.29 0.76
C ILE A 51 -8.93 -7.72 1.61
N LYS A 52 -8.61 -7.31 2.84
CA LYS A 52 -9.59 -6.69 3.75
C LYS A 52 -10.09 -5.33 3.25
N LEU A 53 -9.22 -4.52 2.66
CA LEU A 53 -9.59 -3.24 2.05
C LEU A 53 -10.64 -3.43 0.97
N PHE A 54 -10.37 -4.32 0.01
CA PHE A 54 -11.30 -4.52 -1.11
C PHE A 54 -12.59 -5.19 -0.66
N SER A 55 -12.52 -6.13 0.29
CA SER A 55 -13.72 -6.73 0.88
C SER A 55 -14.59 -5.67 1.59
N HIS A 56 -13.97 -4.78 2.37
CA HIS A 56 -14.64 -3.66 3.04
C HIS A 56 -15.31 -2.72 2.04
N LEU A 57 -14.62 -2.34 0.96
CA LEU A 57 -15.17 -1.47 -0.08
C LEU A 57 -16.34 -2.10 -0.83
N LYS A 58 -16.33 -3.42 -1.06
CA LYS A 58 -17.48 -4.13 -1.64
C LYS A 58 -18.69 -4.13 -0.71
N MET A 59 -18.48 -4.33 0.58
CA MET A 59 -19.56 -4.21 1.57
C MET A 59 -20.11 -2.78 1.61
N ALA A 60 -19.24 -1.78 1.55
CA ALA A 60 -19.62 -0.38 1.50
C ALA A 60 -20.43 -0.03 0.23
N GLN A 61 -20.19 -0.71 -0.90
CA GLN A 61 -21.05 -0.57 -2.09
C GLN A 61 -22.44 -1.14 -1.84
N ALA A 62 -22.53 -2.30 -1.18
CA ALA A 62 -23.81 -2.97 -0.92
C ALA A 62 -24.69 -2.20 0.08
N ASP A 63 -24.09 -1.50 1.06
CA ASP A 63 -24.82 -0.74 2.09
C ASP A 63 -24.93 0.77 1.79
N GLY A 64 -24.43 1.23 0.63
CA GLY A 64 -24.48 2.63 0.19
C GLY A 64 -23.46 3.56 0.86
N SER A 65 -22.51 3.04 1.67
CA SER A 65 -21.48 3.84 2.33
C SER A 65 -20.17 4.00 1.53
N TYR A 66 -20.08 3.45 0.32
CA TYR A 66 -18.87 3.46 -0.52
C TYR A 66 -18.24 4.85 -0.70
N GLU A 67 -19.03 5.84 -1.09
CA GLU A 67 -18.53 7.21 -1.31
C GLU A 67 -17.96 7.83 -0.02
N LYS A 68 -18.56 7.50 1.14
CA LYS A 68 -18.07 7.96 2.45
C LYS A 68 -16.72 7.33 2.78
N GLU A 69 -16.56 6.04 2.52
CA GLU A 69 -15.30 5.34 2.75
C GLU A 69 -14.19 5.80 1.79
N LEU A 70 -14.50 6.03 0.52
CA LEU A 70 -13.55 6.63 -0.42
C LEU A 70 -13.12 8.03 0.01
N LYS A 71 -14.06 8.90 0.40
CA LYS A 71 -13.72 10.24 0.92
C LYS A 71 -12.84 10.17 2.16
N LYS A 72 -13.08 9.20 3.05
CA LYS A 72 -12.24 8.97 4.23
C LYS A 72 -10.83 8.54 3.83
N ILE A 73 -10.71 7.60 2.90
CA ILE A 73 -9.42 7.11 2.39
C ILE A 73 -8.68 8.23 1.66
N GLY A 74 -9.32 8.95 0.74
CA GLY A 74 -8.72 10.05 -0.03
C GLY A 74 -8.23 11.21 0.84
N LYS A 75 -8.86 11.45 2.01
CA LYS A 75 -8.44 12.50 2.96
C LYS A 75 -7.30 12.10 3.90
N ALA A 76 -6.97 10.82 4.04
CA ALA A 76 -5.87 10.39 4.88
C ALA A 76 -4.53 10.87 4.29
N ASP A 77 -3.66 11.40 5.15
CA ASP A 77 -2.33 11.88 4.75
C ASP A 77 -1.50 10.72 4.19
N VAL A 78 -1.57 9.56 4.86
CA VAL A 78 -0.94 8.31 4.42
C VAL A 78 -1.96 7.18 4.37
N LEU A 79 -1.97 6.44 3.26
CA LEU A 79 -2.67 5.16 3.12
C LEU A 79 -1.63 4.06 2.99
N ILE A 80 -1.65 3.08 3.88
CA ILE A 80 -0.80 1.89 3.82
C ILE A 80 -1.67 0.72 3.37
N VAL A 81 -1.29 0.08 2.27
CA VAL A 81 -1.91 -1.12 1.71
C VAL A 81 -0.92 -2.26 1.80
N ASP A 82 -1.12 -3.15 2.77
CA ASP A 82 -0.25 -4.28 3.05
C ASP A 82 -0.71 -5.56 2.33
N ASP A 83 0.24 -6.47 2.08
CA ASP A 83 0.02 -7.73 1.35
C ASP A 83 -0.67 -7.56 -0.02
N PHE A 84 -0.33 -6.52 -0.76
CA PHE A 84 -0.83 -6.34 -2.12
C PHE A 84 -0.30 -7.45 -3.04
N GLY A 85 -1.18 -7.96 -3.90
CA GLY A 85 -0.78 -8.89 -4.97
C GLY A 85 -0.75 -10.37 -4.59
N LEU A 86 -1.37 -10.77 -3.46
CA LEU A 86 -1.52 -12.18 -3.08
C LEU A 86 -2.58 -12.92 -3.90
N GLU A 87 -3.60 -12.20 -4.38
CA GLU A 87 -4.72 -12.73 -5.16
C GLU A 87 -5.00 -11.80 -6.35
N HIS A 88 -5.59 -12.35 -7.41
CA HIS A 88 -6.05 -11.56 -8.54
C HIS A 88 -7.17 -10.60 -8.12
N LEU A 89 -7.10 -9.36 -8.58
CA LEU A 89 -8.17 -8.41 -8.36
C LEU A 89 -9.35 -8.74 -9.28
N ASP A 90 -10.55 -8.82 -8.72
CA ASP A 90 -11.76 -8.80 -9.56
C ASP A 90 -12.06 -7.39 -10.10
N ALA A 91 -13.09 -7.30 -10.94
CA ALA A 91 -13.45 -6.06 -11.62
C ALA A 91 -13.78 -4.91 -10.64
N GLN A 92 -14.42 -5.23 -9.50
CA GLN A 92 -14.74 -4.21 -8.50
C GLN A 92 -13.49 -3.76 -7.75
N SER A 93 -12.63 -4.69 -7.31
CA SER A 93 -11.39 -4.38 -6.59
C SER A 93 -10.44 -3.52 -7.41
N ARG A 94 -10.28 -3.81 -8.72
CA ARG A 94 -9.38 -3.03 -9.58
C ARG A 94 -9.89 -1.61 -9.83
N LEU A 95 -11.20 -1.43 -10.00
CA LEU A 95 -11.80 -0.10 -10.17
C LEU A 95 -11.70 0.71 -8.88
N ALA A 96 -11.97 0.09 -7.72
CA ALA A 96 -11.82 0.73 -6.42
C ALA A 96 -10.36 1.15 -6.16
N LEU A 97 -9.39 0.32 -6.54
CA LEU A 97 -7.97 0.68 -6.45
C LEU A 97 -7.64 1.88 -7.34
N LEU A 98 -8.10 1.89 -8.58
CA LEU A 98 -7.89 3.00 -9.51
C LEU A 98 -8.48 4.31 -8.94
N GLU A 99 -9.71 4.28 -8.45
CA GLU A 99 -10.39 5.45 -7.87
C GLU A 99 -9.65 5.99 -6.63
N ILE A 100 -9.20 5.11 -5.73
CA ILE A 100 -8.37 5.50 -4.58
C ILE A 100 -7.07 6.18 -5.04
N LEU A 101 -6.39 5.62 -6.04
CA LEU A 101 -5.13 6.17 -6.53
C LEU A 101 -5.35 7.49 -7.27
N GLU A 102 -6.44 7.65 -8.01
CA GLU A 102 -6.81 8.91 -8.68
C GLU A 102 -7.02 10.06 -7.71
N ASP A 103 -7.75 9.82 -6.63
CA ASP A 103 -8.01 10.85 -5.62
C ASP A 103 -6.71 11.30 -4.93
N ARG A 104 -5.78 10.37 -4.77
CA ARG A 104 -4.55 10.56 -3.97
C ARG A 104 -3.34 11.00 -4.78
N HIS A 105 -3.27 10.68 -6.06
CA HIS A 105 -2.09 10.89 -6.90
C HIS A 105 -1.59 12.34 -6.86
N GLY A 106 -0.32 12.51 -6.49
CA GLY A 106 0.34 13.82 -6.39
C GLY A 106 -0.18 14.74 -5.28
N ARG A 107 -1.08 14.25 -4.40
CA ARG A 107 -1.70 15.02 -3.31
C ARG A 107 -1.49 14.40 -1.94
N ARG A 108 -1.55 13.06 -1.85
CA ARG A 108 -1.46 12.27 -0.62
C ARG A 108 -0.61 11.04 -0.88
N SER A 109 0.05 10.53 0.14
CA SER A 109 1.02 9.44 -0.05
C SER A 109 0.42 8.07 0.18
N THR A 110 0.68 7.15 -0.72
CA THR A 110 0.27 5.75 -0.64
C THR A 110 1.51 4.87 -0.47
N VAL A 111 1.48 4.01 0.53
CA VAL A 111 2.51 2.98 0.77
C VAL A 111 1.92 1.64 0.39
N VAL A 112 2.46 1.01 -0.67
CA VAL A 112 2.11 -0.36 -1.02
C VAL A 112 3.20 -1.31 -0.55
N ILE A 113 2.80 -2.33 0.18
CA ILE A 113 3.68 -3.39 0.66
C ILE A 113 3.30 -4.66 -0.07
N THR A 114 4.27 -5.26 -0.77
CA THR A 114 4.01 -6.40 -1.63
C THR A 114 5.16 -7.40 -1.60
N GLN A 115 4.83 -8.67 -1.83
CA GLN A 115 5.82 -9.69 -2.17
C GLN A 115 5.91 -9.94 -3.67
N LEU A 116 5.03 -9.31 -4.44
CA LEU A 116 4.93 -9.46 -5.88
C LEU A 116 5.85 -8.44 -6.57
N PRO A 117 6.78 -8.89 -7.42
CA PRO A 117 7.57 -7.99 -8.25
C PRO A 117 6.66 -7.12 -9.13
N LEU A 118 7.01 -5.84 -9.33
CA LEU A 118 6.24 -4.92 -10.18
C LEU A 118 5.90 -5.47 -11.57
N ALA A 119 6.81 -6.25 -12.17
CA ALA A 119 6.59 -6.86 -13.48
C ALA A 119 5.36 -7.78 -13.55
N LYS A 120 4.87 -8.27 -12.40
CA LYS A 120 3.68 -9.12 -12.30
C LYS A 120 2.41 -8.38 -11.91
N TRP A 121 2.46 -7.06 -11.70
CA TRP A 121 1.27 -6.30 -11.31
C TRP A 121 0.19 -6.33 -12.40
N HIS A 122 0.57 -6.30 -13.67
CA HIS A 122 -0.36 -6.42 -14.79
C HIS A 122 -1.17 -7.72 -14.74
N GLU A 123 -0.51 -8.84 -14.43
CA GLU A 123 -1.14 -10.15 -14.29
C GLU A 123 -2.18 -10.14 -13.17
N VAL A 124 -1.79 -9.64 -12.00
CA VAL A 124 -2.67 -9.64 -10.81
C VAL A 124 -3.82 -8.64 -10.91
N ILE A 125 -3.63 -7.50 -11.59
CA ILE A 125 -4.71 -6.55 -11.86
C ILE A 125 -5.68 -7.08 -12.93
N GLY A 126 -5.17 -7.84 -13.92
CA GLY A 126 -5.93 -8.65 -14.87
C GLY A 126 -6.54 -7.89 -16.06
N ASP A 127 -6.70 -6.57 -15.99
CA ASP A 127 -7.15 -5.73 -17.12
C ASP A 127 -5.99 -4.83 -17.58
N PRO A 128 -5.49 -4.94 -18.82
CA PRO A 128 -4.32 -4.18 -19.27
C PRO A 128 -4.49 -2.65 -19.20
N THR A 129 -5.69 -2.15 -19.52
CA THR A 129 -5.97 -0.71 -19.54
C THR A 129 -5.99 -0.15 -18.12
N ILE A 130 -6.69 -0.82 -17.21
CA ILE A 130 -6.76 -0.43 -15.80
C ILE A 130 -5.40 -0.65 -15.12
N ALA A 131 -4.68 -1.72 -15.47
CA ALA A 131 -3.33 -1.97 -14.96
C ALA A 131 -2.36 -0.86 -15.35
N ASN A 132 -2.35 -0.43 -16.61
CA ASN A 132 -1.57 0.72 -17.05
C ASN A 132 -1.93 1.97 -16.23
N ALA A 133 -3.22 2.27 -16.11
CA ALA A 133 -3.68 3.44 -15.37
C ALA A 133 -3.26 3.42 -13.88
N ILE A 134 -3.36 2.25 -13.22
CA ILE A 134 -2.93 2.07 -11.83
C ILE A 134 -1.41 2.22 -11.71
N CYS A 135 -0.64 1.53 -12.55
CA CYS A 135 0.81 1.59 -12.55
C CYS A 135 1.31 3.03 -12.80
N ASP A 136 0.68 3.76 -13.72
CA ASP A 136 1.07 5.15 -14.02
C ASP A 136 0.97 6.06 -12.81
N ARG A 137 -0.05 5.83 -11.97
CA ARG A 137 -0.34 6.67 -10.80
C ARG A 137 0.56 6.37 -9.60
N ILE A 138 0.97 5.12 -9.41
CA ILE A 138 1.74 4.74 -8.20
C ILE A 138 3.18 4.34 -8.50
N VAL A 139 3.45 3.64 -9.61
CA VAL A 139 4.78 3.07 -9.87
C VAL A 139 5.75 4.13 -10.36
N HIS A 140 5.32 5.04 -11.24
CA HIS A 140 6.23 6.00 -11.87
C HIS A 140 6.88 6.99 -10.90
N SER A 141 6.15 7.39 -9.86
CA SER A 141 6.64 8.35 -8.87
C SER A 141 7.07 7.67 -7.56
N ALA A 142 6.75 6.41 -7.28
CA ALA A 142 7.05 5.85 -5.97
C ALA A 142 8.54 5.72 -5.66
N PHE A 143 8.91 6.01 -4.41
CA PHE A 143 10.16 5.51 -3.86
C PHE A 143 10.08 4.01 -3.67
N ARG A 144 11.00 3.28 -4.29
CA ARG A 144 11.07 1.83 -4.20
C ARG A 144 12.07 1.40 -3.12
N ILE A 145 11.60 0.55 -2.23
CA ILE A 145 12.40 -0.06 -1.17
C ILE A 145 12.33 -1.58 -1.35
N GLU A 146 13.40 -2.15 -1.90
CA GLU A 146 13.54 -3.60 -2.03
C GLU A 146 14.22 -4.15 -0.77
N LEU A 147 13.50 -4.94 0.02
CA LEU A 147 14.05 -5.67 1.16
C LEU A 147 14.56 -7.05 0.72
N LYS A 148 15.80 -7.34 1.08
CA LYS A 148 16.48 -8.62 0.82
C LYS A 148 16.93 -9.23 2.14
N GLY A 149 17.04 -10.55 2.17
CA GLY A 149 17.57 -11.29 3.31
C GLY A 149 16.70 -12.48 3.70
N GLU A 150 17.11 -13.15 4.78
CA GLU A 150 16.37 -14.25 5.36
C GLU A 150 15.15 -13.76 6.15
N SER A 151 14.19 -14.66 6.35
CA SER A 151 13.00 -14.37 7.14
C SER A 151 13.39 -14.03 8.59
N VAL A 152 13.15 -12.80 9.03
CA VAL A 152 13.39 -12.36 10.42
C VAL A 152 12.50 -13.10 11.41
N ARG A 153 11.41 -13.73 10.95
CA ARG A 153 10.55 -14.58 11.79
C ARG A 153 11.32 -15.77 12.39
N LYS A 154 12.35 -16.28 11.71
CA LYS A 154 13.23 -17.33 12.25
C LYS A 154 14.08 -16.84 13.43
N SER A 155 14.36 -15.54 13.51
CA SER A 155 15.17 -14.94 14.56
C SER A 155 14.37 -14.64 15.85
N TYR A 156 13.04 -14.50 15.73
CA TYR A 156 12.13 -14.38 16.88
C TYR A 156 11.56 -15.72 17.37
N GLY A 157 11.80 -16.82 16.64
CA GLY A 157 11.63 -18.17 17.17
C GLY A 157 12.81 -18.46 18.09
N GLY A 158 12.58 -18.41 19.41
CA GLY A 158 13.60 -18.84 20.38
C GLY A 158 14.08 -20.27 20.08
N PRO A 159 15.28 -20.66 20.56
CA PRO A 159 15.79 -22.01 20.36
C PRO A 159 14.84 -22.99 21.07
N ASN A 160 13.97 -23.65 20.29
CA ASN A 160 13.37 -24.97 20.52
C ASN A 160 12.17 -25.17 19.57
N GLN A 161 12.45 -25.77 18.41
CA GLN A 161 11.67 -26.88 17.86
C GLN A 161 12.64 -27.94 17.37
#